data_AF-A0AA39RFP7-F1
#
_entry.id   AF-A0AA39RFP7-F1
#
_cell.length_a   1.000
_cell.length_b   1.000
_cell.length_c   1.000
_cell.angle_alpha   90.00
_cell.angle_beta   90.00
_cell.angle_gamma   90.00
#
_symmetry.space_group_name_H-M   'P 1'
#
loop_
_entity.id
_entity.type
_entity.pdbx_description
1 polymer ?
#
loop_
_entity_poly.entity_id
_entity_poly.type
_entity_poly.pdbx_seq_one_letter_code
_entity_poly.pdbx_strand_id
1 'polypeptide(L)'
;MEAIKDSAATIAVISRRYADSRWCLEELARVVEYRKLLLPVFYQVDPSHVRKQKGPFEQDFLNLEERFGVEKVARWRRAMEKAGGISGWDSRIWE
;
A
#
# COMPACT_ATOMS: atom_id res chain seq x y z
N MET A 1 4.48 15.72 -6.68
CA MET A 1 4.04 15.71 -5.26
C MET A 1 2.85 16.61 -5.01
N GLU A 2 2.83 17.80 -5.63
CA GLU A 2 1.66 18.70 -5.60
C GLU A 2 0.39 18.00 -6.08
N ALA A 3 0.48 17.18 -7.14
CA ALA A 3 -0.65 16.40 -7.64
C ALA A 3 -1.41 15.57 -6.58
N ILE A 4 -0.73 14.94 -5.60
CA ILE A 4 -1.42 14.20 -4.52
C ILE A 4 -2.16 15.18 -3.61
N LYS A 5 -1.55 16.33 -3.30
CA LYS A 5 -2.16 17.37 -2.48
C LYS A 5 -3.35 18.04 -3.17
N ASP A 6 -3.30 18.19 -4.48
CA ASP A 6 -4.35 18.84 -5.27
C ASP A 6 -5.44 17.85 -5.71
N SER A 7 -5.19 16.54 -5.58
CA SER A 7 -6.18 15.51 -5.88
C SER A 7 -7.30 15.44 -4.83
N ALA A 8 -8.51 15.16 -5.32
CA ALA A 8 -9.68 14.87 -4.49
C ALA A 8 -9.64 13.44 -3.90
N ALA A 9 -9.09 12.49 -4.66
CA ALA A 9 -8.97 11.10 -4.28
C ALA A 9 -7.75 10.44 -4.94
N THR A 10 -7.31 9.32 -4.38
CA THR A 10 -6.27 8.46 -4.95
C THR A 10 -6.78 7.04 -5.08
N ILE A 11 -6.63 6.46 -6.27
CA ILE A 11 -6.87 5.04 -6.53
C ILE A 11 -5.53 4.32 -6.39
N ALA A 12 -5.42 3.43 -5.40
CA ALA A 12 -4.22 2.61 -5.21
C ALA A 12 -4.47 1.21 -5.76
N VAL A 13 -3.87 0.91 -6.92
CA VAL A 13 -3.90 -0.43 -7.51
C VAL A 13 -2.79 -1.27 -6.89
N ILE A 14 -3.14 -2.02 -5.85
CA ILE A 14 -2.21 -2.85 -5.07
C ILE A 14 -2.14 -4.23 -5.72
N SER A 15 -1.01 -4.53 -6.35
CA SER A 15 -0.72 -5.82 -6.97
C SER A 15 0.35 -6.60 -6.20
N ARG A 16 0.64 -7.84 -6.61
CA ARG A 16 1.64 -8.70 -5.94
C ARG A 16 3.02 -8.06 -5.81
N ARG A 17 3.38 -7.18 -6.74
CA ARG A 17 4.67 -6.48 -6.78
C ARG A 17 4.63 -5.09 -6.16
N TYR A 18 3.51 -4.64 -5.59
CA TYR A 18 3.39 -3.25 -5.12
C TYR A 18 4.48 -2.83 -4.12
N ALA A 19 4.93 -3.76 -3.26
CA ALA A 19 5.95 -3.49 -2.25
C ALA A 19 7.39 -3.56 -2.78
N ASP A 20 7.62 -4.05 -4.01
CA ASP A 20 8.95 -4.00 -4.65
C ASP A 20 9.33 -2.57 -5.05
N SER A 21 8.33 -1.72 -5.25
CA SER A 21 8.48 -0.32 -5.63
C SER A 21 8.45 0.57 -4.40
N ARG A 22 9.64 1.01 -3.96
CA ARG A 22 9.77 2.05 -2.94
C ARG A 22 8.92 3.29 -3.26
N TRP A 23 8.79 3.65 -4.54
CA TRP A 23 7.99 4.80 -4.95
C TRP A 23 6.50 4.60 -4.66
N CYS A 24 5.96 3.43 -4.97
CA CYS A 24 4.56 3.09 -4.65
C CYS A 24 4.29 3.18 -3.14
N LEU A 25 5.21 2.68 -2.32
CA LEU A 25 5.10 2.75 -0.86
C LEU A 25 5.19 4.20 -0.32
N GLU A 26 6.06 5.02 -0.91
CA GLU A 26 6.18 6.43 -0.58
C GLU A 26 4.93 7.24 -0.94
N GLU A 27 4.34 6.99 -2.12
CA GLU A 27 3.09 7.62 -2.54
C GLU A 27 1.92 7.21 -1.64
N LEU A 28 1.79 5.91 -1.35
CA LEU A 28 0.74 5.42 -0.45
C LEU A 28 0.85 6.02 0.95
N ALA A 29 2.06 6.10 1.50
CA ALA A 29 2.29 6.72 2.80
C ALA A 29 1.88 8.20 2.81
N ARG A 30 2.19 8.94 1.75
CA ARG A 30 1.79 10.37 1.62
C ARG A 30 0.28 10.55 1.53
N VAL A 31 -0.41 9.70 0.77
CA VAL A 31 -1.88 9.72 0.67
C VAL A 31 -2.51 9.56 2.05
N VAL A 32 -2.00 8.60 2.84
CA VAL A 32 -2.47 8.36 4.22
C VAL A 32 -2.14 9.54 5.14
N GLU A 33 -0.94 10.10 5.06
CA GLU A 33 -0.50 11.24 5.89
C GLU A 33 -1.30 12.52 5.62
N TYR A 34 -1.57 12.80 4.35
CA TYR A 34 -2.43 13.91 3.94
C TYR A 34 -3.93 13.63 4.14
N ARG A 35 -4.28 12.46 4.68
CA ARG A 35 -5.66 12.03 4.93
C ARG A 35 -6.54 12.16 3.69
N LYS A 36 -5.97 11.87 2.52
CA LYS A 36 -6.69 11.89 1.25
C LYS A 36 -7.65 10.71 1.16
N LEU A 37 -8.72 10.89 0.38
CA LEU A 37 -9.63 9.79 0.08
C LEU A 37 -8.86 8.72 -0.70
N LEU A 38 -8.73 7.53 -0.11
CA LEU A 38 -8.03 6.40 -0.68
C LEU A 38 -9.04 5.34 -1.11
N LEU A 39 -8.96 4.95 -2.38
CA LEU A 39 -9.79 3.94 -3.02
C LEU A 39 -8.90 2.76 -3.41
N PRO A 40 -8.79 1.71 -2.57
CA PRO A 40 -7.91 0.58 -2.86
C PRO A 40 -8.55 -0.37 -3.89
N VAL A 41 -7.73 -0.79 -4.87
CA VAL A 41 -8.03 -1.90 -5.78
C VAL A 41 -7.01 -2.99 -5.49
N PHE A 42 -7.49 -4.14 -5.03
CA PHE A 42 -6.68 -5.32 -4.73
C PHE A 42 -6.58 -6.19 -5.98
N TYR A 43 -5.55 -5.94 -6.78
CA TYR A 43 -5.34 -6.63 -8.05
C TYR A 43 -4.60 -7.95 -7.85
N GLN A 44 -5.33 -9.06 -7.93
CA GLN A 44 -4.83 -10.43 -7.76
C GLN A 44 -4.09 -10.66 -6.44
N VAL A 45 -4.50 -9.95 -5.38
CA VAL A 45 -3.93 -10.06 -4.03
C VAL A 45 -5.03 -10.10 -2.99
N ASP A 46 -4.76 -10.80 -1.89
CA ASP A 46 -5.67 -10.80 -0.75
C ASP A 46 -5.59 -9.48 0.01
N PRO A 47 -6.72 -8.78 0.27
CA PRO A 47 -6.72 -7.60 1.12
C PRO A 47 -6.11 -7.86 2.51
N SER A 48 -6.24 -9.07 3.06
CA SER A 48 -5.60 -9.44 4.32
C SER A 48 -4.08 -9.56 4.21
N HIS A 49 -3.54 -9.96 3.06
CA HIS A 49 -2.11 -9.93 2.78
C HIS A 49 -1.61 -8.49 2.71
N VAL A 50 -2.36 -7.57 2.10
CA VAL A 50 -2.05 -6.14 2.10
C VAL A 50 -2.06 -5.59 3.53
N ARG A 51 -3.12 -5.87 4.30
CA ARG A 51 -3.32 -5.35 5.65
C ARG A 51 -2.25 -5.82 6.64
N LYS A 52 -1.84 -7.08 6.55
CA LYS A 52 -0.88 -7.70 7.47
C LYS A 52 0.55 -7.73 6.93
N GLN A 53 0.76 -7.26 5.69
CA GLN A 53 2.00 -7.39 4.93
C GLN A 53 2.53 -8.83 4.94
N LYS A 54 1.64 -9.77 4.58
CA LYS A 54 1.90 -11.22 4.50
C LYS A 54 1.81 -11.71 3.06
N GLY A 55 2.11 -12.99 2.83
CA GLY A 55 2.04 -13.60 1.51
C GLY A 55 3.02 -12.93 0.54
N PRO A 56 2.57 -12.33 -0.58
CA PRO A 56 3.47 -11.75 -1.58
C PRO A 56 4.33 -10.60 -1.06
N PHE A 57 3.94 -9.93 0.04
CA PHE A 57 4.65 -8.76 0.56
C PHE A 57 5.69 -9.09 1.64
N GLU A 58 5.72 -10.32 2.16
CA GLU A 58 6.53 -10.64 3.34
C GLU A 58 8.03 -10.46 3.07
N GLN A 59 8.52 -11.04 1.97
CA GLN A 59 9.93 -10.92 1.59
C GLN A 59 10.31 -9.49 1.21
N ASP A 60 9.44 -8.77 0.52
CA ASP A 60 9.68 -7.37 0.14
C ASP A 60 9.89 -6.50 1.38
N PHE A 61 9.06 -6.66 2.41
CA PHE A 61 9.21 -5.88 3.64
C PHE A 61 10.45 -6.27 4.45
N LEU A 62 10.87 -7.53 4.46
CA LEU A 62 12.15 -7.93 5.07
C LEU A 62 13.34 -7.27 4.36
N ASN A 63 13.35 -7.29 3.02
CA ASN A 63 14.40 -6.67 2.21
C ASN A 63 14.43 -5.13 2.41
N LEU A 64 13.27 -4.50 2.54
CA LEU A 64 13.16 -3.07 2.82
C LEU A 64 13.69 -2.73 4.21
N GLU A 65 13.43 -3.56 5.22
CA GLU A 65 13.93 -3.35 6.59
C GLU A 65 15.46 -3.45 6.66
N GLU A 66 16.04 -4.44 5.98
CA GLU A 66 17.50 -4.57 5.84
C GLU A 66 18.12 -3.33 5.17
N ARG A 67 17.47 -2.84 4.10
CA ARG A 67 18.02 -1.74 3.28
C ARG A 67 17.82 -0.35 3.90
N PHE A 68 16.72 -0.12 4.60
CA PHE A 68 16.28 1.22 5.02
C PHE A 68 16.09 1.39 6.52
N GLY A 69 16.17 0.30 7.30
CA GLY A 69 15.94 0.28 8.73
C GLY A 69 14.47 0.21 9.11
N VAL A 70 14.19 -0.48 10.22
CA VAL A 70 12.83 -0.77 10.72
C VAL A 70 12.02 0.50 10.97
N GLU A 71 12.62 1.55 11.52
CA GLU A 71 11.92 2.80 11.83
C GLU A 71 11.37 3.49 10.57
N LYS A 72 12.14 3.48 9.48
CA LYS A 72 11.72 4.07 8.21
C LYS A 72 10.62 3.23 7.56
N VAL A 73 10.75 1.91 7.60
CA VAL A 73 9.79 0.96 7.01
C VAL A 73 8.46 0.95 7.77
N ALA A 74 8.45 1.23 9.07
CA ALA A 74 7.23 1.33 9.88
C ALA A 74 6.20 2.30 9.27
N ARG A 75 6.66 3.37 8.62
CA ARG A 75 5.79 4.30 7.89
C ARG A 75 5.04 3.63 6.73
N TRP A 76 5.73 2.81 5.93
CA TRP A 76 5.14 2.08 4.81
C TRP A 76 4.23 0.94 5.29
N ARG A 77 4.60 0.25 6.37
CA ARG A 77 3.75 -0.78 7.00
C ARG A 77 2.40 -0.20 7.42
N ARG A 78 2.40 0.93 8.15
CA ARG A 78 1.16 1.63 8.55
C ARG A 78 0.30 2.03 7.35
N ALA A 79 0.94 2.48 6.27
CA ALA A 79 0.22 2.87 5.05
C ALA A 79 -0.48 1.67 4.38
N MET A 80 0.24 0.54 4.25
CA MET A 80 -0.33 -0.69 3.72
C MET A 80 -1.39 -1.31 4.63
N GLU A 81 -1.19 -1.27 5.94
CA GLU A 81 -2.18 -1.70 6.93
C GLU A 81 -3.48 -0.89 6.78
N LYS A 82 -3.37 0.44 6.71
CA LYS A 82 -4.51 1.31 6.50
C LYS A 82 -5.22 1.02 5.18
N ALA A 83 -4.46 0.88 4.09
CA ALA A 83 -5.01 0.57 2.77
C ALA A 83 -5.75 -0.77 2.73
N GLY A 84 -5.16 -1.82 3.32
CA GLY A 84 -5.79 -3.15 3.40
C GLY A 84 -6.95 -3.24 4.40
N GLY A 85 -7.14 -2.23 5.26
CA GLY A 85 -8.29 -2.11 6.15
C GLY A 85 -9.46 -1.31 5.57
N ILE A 86 -9.31 -0.71 4.39
CA ILE A 86 -10.36 0.06 3.71
C ILE A 86 -11.10 -0.86 2.73
N SER A 87 -12.44 -0.76 2.70
CA SER A 87 -13.25 -1.45 1.68
C SER A 87 -12.86 -0.99 0.27
N GLY A 88 -12.70 -1.94 -0.64
CA GLY A 88 -12.26 -1.67 -2.01
C GLY A 88 -12.67 -2.79 -2.96
N TRP A 89 -12.06 -2.81 -4.14
CA TRP A 89 -12.37 -3.79 -5.18
C TRP A 89 -11.35 -4.91 -5.18
N ASP A 90 -11.80 -6.15 -4.99
CA ASP A 90 -10.95 -7.34 -5.02
C ASP A 90 -11.10 -8.08 -6.36
N SER A 91 -10.05 -8.05 -7.18
CA SER A 91 -10.10 -8.62 -8.53
C SER A 91 -10.16 -10.13 -8.60
N ARG A 92 -10.10 -10.81 -7.46
CA ARG A 92 -10.22 -12.27 -7.38
C ARG A 92 -11.67 -12.72 -7.30
N ILE A 93 -12.60 -11.80 -7.04
CA ILE A 93 -14.03 -12.05 -6.86
C ILE A 93 -14.90 -11.18 -7.80
N TRP A 94 -14.31 -10.62 -8.85
CA TRP A 94 -15.08 -9.90 -9.88
C TRP A 94 -15.86 -10.93 -10.72
N GLU A 95 -17.14 -11.10 -10.40
CA GLU A 95 -18.16 -11.63 -11.31
C GLU A 95 -18.81 -10.50 -12.10
#